data_AF-A0A3C0C876-F1
#
_entry.id   AF-A0A3C0C876-F1
#
_cell.length_a   1.000
_cell.length_b   1.000
_cell.length_c   1.000
_cell.angle_alpha   90.00
_cell.angle_beta   90.00
_cell.angle_gamma   90.00
#
_symmetry.space_group_name_H-M   'P 1'
#
loop_
_entity.id
_entity.type
_entity.pdbx_description
1 polymer ?
#
loop_
_entity_poly.entity_id
_entity_poly.type
_entity_poly.pdbx_seq_one_letter_code
_entity_poly.pdbx_strand_id
1 'polypeptide(L)'
;MIDIKALKSRFIDLAIRGKLVPQLDEEPSVEQIGEVPAEVPFEIPEKWKWQTLSDVGYFISGWTPKSDSLSSSGGIPYFKVSDMNEVGNELYLLHTNSFLVSGAKGRVFEKHTIVYPKNGGAVFTNKRRFLAERSVVDLNTGGYVADSCLDHNYAFDFLLNIDFKKICKGSALPTIDQQKLRNYLIPIPPISEQRRIVIRLNEIFALLDKAEDCYLRVQDLGKSLKNKFLQMAIEGKLVPQIDEEPSVEQIRDIPAEPPFEIPEKWKWVELSAVGNVVGGGTPSTSVLDYWDGTIPWLTPADMGKFTSKYVEKCSKFITQKGLDHSSAKLMPKGTV
;
A
#
# COMPACT_ATOMS: atom_id res chain seq x y z
N MET A 1 -8.67 8.35 -5.06
CA MET A 1 -8.12 7.88 -3.77
C MET A 1 -7.07 8.90 -3.38
N ILE A 2 -7.14 9.46 -2.17
CA ILE A 2 -6.10 10.37 -1.68
C ILE A 2 -4.85 9.52 -1.45
N ASP A 3 -3.74 9.88 -2.09
CA ASP A 3 -2.47 9.21 -1.85
C ASP A 3 -1.85 9.76 -0.55
N ILE A 4 -2.22 9.14 0.58
CA ILE A 4 -1.75 9.52 1.92
C ILE A 4 -0.22 9.42 2.00
N LYS A 5 0.39 8.45 1.33
CA LYS A 5 1.84 8.30 1.28
C LYS A 5 2.51 9.50 0.59
N ALA A 6 1.95 9.95 -0.53
CA ALA A 6 2.44 11.16 -1.20
C ALA A 6 2.26 12.40 -0.32
N LEU A 7 1.15 12.54 0.41
CA LEU A 7 0.94 13.64 1.36
C LEU A 7 1.97 13.62 2.50
N LYS A 8 2.20 12.46 3.12
CA LYS A 8 3.22 12.31 4.18
C LYS A 8 4.60 12.75 3.66
N SER A 9 5.00 12.30 2.48
CA SER A 9 6.27 12.71 1.84
C SER A 9 6.34 14.23 1.60
N ARG A 10 5.24 14.88 1.19
CA ARG A 10 5.22 16.34 1.03
C ARG A 10 5.41 17.10 2.34
N PHE A 11 4.84 16.62 3.44
CA PHE A 11 5.06 17.26 4.75
C PHE A 11 6.49 17.07 5.25
N ILE A 12 7.13 15.93 4.96
CA ILE A 12 8.57 15.75 5.21
C ILE A 12 9.39 16.70 4.34
N ASP A 13 9.05 16.87 3.05
CA ASP A 13 9.75 17.85 2.19
C ASP A 13 9.61 19.29 2.71
N LEU A 14 8.44 19.67 3.22
CA LEU A 14 8.26 20.96 3.90
C LEU A 14 9.08 21.08 5.19
N ALA A 15 9.16 20.00 5.97
CA ALA A 15 9.96 19.94 7.18
C ALA A 15 11.44 20.20 6.88
N ILE A 16 12.03 19.45 5.95
CA ILE A 16 13.47 19.56 5.62
C ILE A 16 13.84 20.88 4.92
N ARG A 17 12.84 21.67 4.49
CA ARG A 17 13.02 23.02 3.94
C ARG A 17 12.84 24.12 4.98
N GLY A 18 12.60 23.78 6.25
CA GLY A 18 12.34 24.75 7.32
C GLY A 18 10.99 25.45 7.20
N LYS A 19 10.01 24.84 6.52
CA LYS A 19 8.69 25.44 6.23
C LYS A 19 7.55 24.85 7.06
N LEU A 20 7.83 23.89 7.94
CA LEU A 20 6.80 23.19 8.71
C LEU A 20 6.53 23.85 10.08
N VAL A 21 7.55 24.41 10.71
CA VAL A 21 7.47 25.05 12.03
C VAL A 21 8.16 26.43 11.98
N PRO A 22 7.80 27.38 12.86
CA PRO A 22 8.48 28.68 12.90
C PRO A 22 9.94 28.56 13.34
N GLN A 23 10.80 29.41 12.78
CA GLN A 23 12.17 29.61 13.22
C GLN A 23 12.14 30.48 14.49
N LEU A 24 12.78 30.05 15.58
CA LEU A 24 12.78 30.79 16.84
C LEU A 24 14.12 31.51 17.07
N ASP A 25 14.05 32.75 17.57
CA ASP A 25 15.22 33.59 17.77
C ASP A 25 16.13 33.06 18.88
N GLU A 26 15.58 32.37 19.87
CA GLU A 26 16.30 31.79 21.00
C GLU A 26 17.09 30.52 20.66
N GLU A 27 16.80 29.88 19.52
CA GLU A 27 17.48 28.65 19.12
C GLU A 27 18.90 28.95 18.63
N PRO A 28 19.93 28.18 19.04
CA PRO A 28 21.30 28.44 18.62
C PRO A 28 21.49 28.12 17.14
N SER A 29 22.44 28.78 16.48
CA SER A 29 22.86 28.37 15.13
C SER A 29 23.56 27.01 15.19
N VAL A 30 23.33 26.18 14.18
CA VAL A 30 24.03 24.91 14.02
C VAL A 30 25.47 25.16 13.56
N GLU A 31 26.42 24.50 14.21
CA GLU A 31 27.82 24.50 13.80
C GLU A 31 28.02 23.60 12.57
N GLN A 32 28.90 24.02 11.66
CA GLN A 32 29.27 23.19 10.52
C GLN A 32 30.16 22.04 10.99
N ILE A 33 29.76 20.81 10.70
CA ILE A 33 30.61 19.62 10.82
C ILE A 33 30.95 19.18 9.39
N GLY A 34 32.19 18.78 9.17
CA GLY A 34 32.70 18.45 7.84
C GLY A 34 32.86 19.67 6.92
N GLU A 35 32.96 19.41 5.62
CA GLU A 35 33.13 20.45 4.61
C GLU A 35 31.79 21.09 4.23
N VAL A 36 31.81 22.41 3.98
CA VAL A 36 30.64 23.11 3.45
C VAL A 36 30.39 22.61 2.02
N PRO A 37 29.19 22.09 1.70
CA PRO A 37 28.89 21.61 0.36
C PRO A 37 28.98 22.73 -0.68
N ALA A 38 29.69 22.47 -1.79
CA ALA A 38 29.81 23.43 -2.88
C ALA A 38 28.48 23.70 -3.58
N GLU A 39 27.63 22.67 -3.68
CA GLU A 39 26.28 22.75 -4.23
C GLU A 39 25.29 22.20 -3.22
N VAL A 40 24.16 22.90 -3.08
CA VAL A 40 23.08 22.52 -2.16
C VAL A 40 21.77 22.34 -2.92
N PRO A 41 20.89 21.40 -2.49
CA PRO A 41 19.65 21.13 -3.22
C PRO A 41 18.63 22.28 -3.21
N PHE A 42 18.64 23.10 -2.16
CA PHE A 42 17.76 24.24 -1.96
C PHE A 42 18.27 25.12 -0.80
N GLU A 43 17.72 26.34 -0.72
CA GLU A 43 17.96 27.27 0.39
C GLU A 43 17.31 26.79 1.69
N ILE A 44 18.06 26.92 2.78
CA ILE A 44 17.65 26.55 4.14
C ILE A 44 17.66 27.79 5.05
N PRO A 45 16.95 27.77 6.19
CA PRO A 45 17.00 28.86 7.17
C PRO A 45 18.43 29.17 7.65
N GLU A 46 18.67 30.42 8.05
CA GLU A 46 20.00 30.94 8.38
C GLU A 46 20.75 30.14 9.45
N LYS A 47 20.01 29.69 10.49
CA LYS A 47 20.55 28.93 11.63
C LYS A 47 20.85 27.47 11.30
N TRP A 48 20.42 26.98 10.14
CA TRP A 48 20.61 25.60 9.73
C TRP A 48 21.95 25.43 9.01
N LYS A 49 22.42 24.18 8.91
CA LYS A 49 23.60 23.82 8.10
C LYS A 49 23.33 22.59 7.25
N TRP A 50 23.83 22.60 6.02
CA TRP A 50 23.91 21.40 5.20
C TRP A 50 25.10 20.55 5.65
N GLN A 51 24.85 19.27 5.86
CA GLN A 51 25.87 18.29 6.23
C GLN A 51 25.68 17.00 5.42
N THR A 52 26.68 16.14 5.33
CA THR A 52 26.48 14.79 4.79
C THR A 52 25.95 13.86 5.88
N LEU A 53 25.25 12.78 5.51
CA LEU A 53 24.83 11.77 6.48
C LEU A 53 26.00 11.15 7.25
N SER A 54 27.22 11.14 6.66
CA SER A 54 28.44 10.72 7.33
C SER A 54 29.05 11.73 8.31
N ASP A 55 28.68 13.01 8.24
CA ASP A 55 29.17 14.03 9.20
C ASP A 55 28.39 14.00 10.53
N VAL A 56 27.15 13.50 10.49
CA VAL A 56 26.19 13.54 11.61
C VAL A 56 25.75 12.15 12.08
N GLY A 57 26.50 11.12 11.70
CA GLY A 57 26.22 9.75 12.06
C GLY A 57 27.06 8.77 11.26
N TYR A 58 26.80 7.48 11.47
CA TYR A 58 27.56 6.43 10.82
C TYR A 58 26.70 5.25 10.39
N PHE A 59 27.14 4.61 9.31
CA PHE A 59 26.49 3.45 8.73
C PHE A 59 27.20 2.15 9.12
N ILE A 60 26.40 1.18 9.53
CA ILE A 60 26.83 -0.14 9.95
C ILE A 60 26.19 -1.18 9.03
N SER A 61 26.96 -2.17 8.58
CA SER A 61 26.41 -3.30 7.81
C SER A 61 26.01 -4.45 8.72
N GLY A 62 24.84 -5.04 8.45
CA GLY A 62 24.38 -6.26 9.10
C GLY A 62 25.31 -7.46 8.89
N TRP A 63 25.07 -8.51 9.65
CA TRP A 63 25.86 -9.72 9.73
C TRP A 63 24.96 -10.93 9.98
N THR A 64 25.22 -12.03 9.28
CA THR A 64 24.45 -13.26 9.45
C THR A 64 25.16 -14.20 10.42
N PRO A 65 24.54 -14.52 11.58
CA PRO A 65 25.06 -15.52 12.51
C PRO A 65 25.08 -16.92 11.90
N LYS A 66 25.95 -17.78 12.42
CA LYS A 66 25.91 -19.21 12.13
C LYS A 66 24.65 -19.83 12.76
N SER A 67 24.13 -20.87 12.12
CA SER A 67 22.88 -21.52 12.57
C SER A 67 22.97 -22.12 13.98
N ASP A 68 24.15 -22.58 14.39
CA ASP A 68 24.43 -23.09 15.75
C ASP A 68 24.43 -22.01 16.83
N SER A 69 24.48 -20.74 16.42
CA SER A 69 24.48 -19.57 17.29
C SER A 69 23.08 -18.95 17.44
N LEU A 70 22.05 -19.59 16.89
CA LEU A 70 20.67 -19.11 16.88
C LEU A 70 19.76 -19.99 17.75
N SER A 71 18.86 -19.35 18.49
CA SER A 71 17.77 -19.97 19.23
C SER A 71 16.43 -19.37 18.80
N SER A 72 15.34 -20.06 19.14
CA SER A 72 13.96 -19.57 18.96
C SER A 72 13.48 -18.67 20.09
N SER A 73 14.23 -18.57 21.20
CA SER A 73 13.89 -17.73 22.35
C SER A 73 15.13 -17.37 23.18
N GLY A 74 15.02 -16.31 24.00
CA GLY A 74 15.95 -16.00 25.09
C GLY A 74 17.38 -15.69 24.64
N GLY A 75 17.60 -14.48 24.11
CA GLY A 75 18.90 -13.99 23.65
C GLY A 75 18.81 -12.56 23.13
N ILE A 76 19.76 -12.15 22.28
CA ILE A 76 19.69 -10.88 21.55
C ILE A 76 18.84 -11.08 20.29
N PRO A 77 17.78 -10.30 20.04
CA PRO A 77 16.96 -10.45 18.82
C PRO A 77 17.79 -10.40 17.54
N TYR A 78 17.54 -11.33 16.62
CA TYR A 78 18.11 -11.35 15.28
C TYR A 78 17.02 -11.12 14.25
N PHE A 79 17.07 -9.97 13.57
CA PHE A 79 16.10 -9.59 12.55
C PHE A 79 16.63 -9.84 11.14
N LYS A 80 15.79 -10.43 10.31
CA LYS A 80 15.96 -10.55 8.86
C LYS A 80 15.11 -9.50 8.15
N VAL A 81 15.44 -9.22 6.89
CA VAL A 81 14.61 -8.38 6.01
C VAL A 81 13.14 -8.83 5.98
N SER A 82 12.85 -10.13 6.05
CA SER A 82 11.48 -10.67 6.10
C SER A 82 10.68 -10.14 7.29
N ASP A 83 11.34 -9.96 8.43
CA ASP A 83 10.69 -9.62 9.70
C ASP A 83 10.16 -8.18 9.67
N MET A 84 10.64 -7.33 8.76
CA MET A 84 10.10 -5.98 8.53
C MET A 84 8.67 -5.98 7.96
N ASN A 85 8.16 -7.15 7.54
CA ASN A 85 6.79 -7.34 7.05
C ASN A 85 5.84 -7.86 8.12
N GLU A 86 6.35 -8.28 9.28
CA GLU A 86 5.52 -8.81 10.36
C GLU A 86 4.67 -7.69 10.97
N VAL A 87 3.45 -8.06 11.37
CA VAL A 87 2.55 -7.13 12.06
C VAL A 87 3.15 -6.75 13.40
N GLY A 88 3.12 -5.45 13.73
CA GLY A 88 3.79 -4.89 14.90
C GLY A 88 5.23 -4.46 14.63
N ASN A 89 5.81 -4.82 13.49
CA ASN A 89 7.15 -4.41 13.07
C ASN A 89 7.16 -3.22 12.09
N GLU A 90 6.11 -2.39 12.04
CA GLU A 90 5.95 -1.35 11.00
C GLU A 90 6.84 -0.12 11.24
N LEU A 91 7.08 0.24 12.50
CA LEU A 91 7.96 1.35 12.89
C LEU A 91 9.18 0.84 13.66
N TYR A 92 8.95 0.02 14.68
CA TYR A 92 9.99 -0.61 15.50
C TYR A 92 10.03 -2.10 15.23
N LEU A 93 11.23 -2.68 15.09
CA LEU A 93 11.40 -4.13 15.08
C LEU A 93 11.29 -4.66 16.52
N LEU A 94 10.18 -5.35 16.78
CA LEU A 94 9.78 -5.89 18.07
C LEU A 94 9.66 -7.43 18.06
N HIS A 95 9.27 -8.01 16.93
CA HIS A 95 8.93 -9.43 16.83
C HIS A 95 9.87 -10.16 15.87
N THR A 96 10.56 -11.19 16.36
CA THR A 96 11.35 -12.13 15.56
C THR A 96 11.28 -13.52 16.18
N ASN A 97 11.47 -14.55 15.34
CA ASN A 97 11.55 -15.95 15.76
C ASN A 97 13.01 -16.43 15.86
N SER A 98 13.98 -15.53 15.81
CA SER A 98 15.40 -15.86 15.86
C SER A 98 16.13 -14.94 16.82
N PHE A 99 16.92 -15.55 17.70
CA PHE A 99 17.70 -14.85 18.72
C PHE A 99 19.12 -15.38 18.70
N LEU A 100 20.09 -14.49 18.89
CA LEU A 100 21.48 -14.86 19.11
C LEU A 100 21.63 -15.41 20.53
N VAL A 101 22.20 -16.61 20.66
CA VAL A 101 22.45 -17.23 21.97
C VAL A 101 23.46 -16.42 22.80
N SER A 102 23.34 -16.50 24.13
CA SER A 102 24.25 -15.79 25.05
C SER A 102 25.72 -16.18 24.80
N GLY A 103 26.60 -15.17 24.77
CA GLY A 103 28.04 -15.36 24.55
C GLY A 103 28.45 -15.60 23.08
N ALA A 104 27.51 -15.74 22.15
CA ALA A 104 27.85 -15.80 20.74
C ALA A 104 28.41 -14.47 20.24
N LYS A 105 29.42 -14.56 19.37
CA LYS A 105 29.98 -13.39 18.71
C LYS A 105 28.96 -12.86 17.70
N GLY A 106 28.80 -11.55 17.64
CA GLY A 106 27.96 -10.92 16.63
C GLY A 106 28.21 -9.42 16.56
N ARG A 107 27.81 -8.84 15.43
CA ARG A 107 27.75 -7.38 15.30
C ARG A 107 26.41 -6.92 15.86
N VAL A 108 26.42 -6.52 17.12
CA VAL A 108 25.24 -6.00 17.83
C VAL A 108 25.08 -4.52 17.51
N PHE A 109 23.85 -4.13 17.22
CA PHE A 109 23.42 -2.77 16.97
C PHE A 109 22.67 -2.28 18.20
N GLU A 110 22.83 -1.00 18.51
CA GLU A 110 22.16 -0.38 19.65
C GLU A 110 20.71 -0.03 19.32
N LYS A 111 19.88 0.11 20.35
CA LYS A 111 18.50 0.57 20.19
C LYS A 111 18.44 1.93 19.48
N HIS A 112 17.35 2.20 18.79
CA HIS A 112 17.14 3.37 17.93
C HIS A 112 18.04 3.44 16.67
N THR A 113 18.86 2.42 16.38
CA THR A 113 19.46 2.30 15.05
C THR A 113 18.34 2.23 14.00
N ILE A 114 18.45 3.04 12.96
CA ILE A 114 17.55 3.01 11.81
C ILE A 114 18.04 1.95 10.84
N VAL A 115 17.27 0.89 10.63
CA VAL A 115 17.62 -0.24 9.77
C VAL A 115 16.79 -0.26 8.49
N TYR A 116 17.38 -0.76 7.41
CA TYR A 116 16.78 -0.76 6.08
C TYR A 116 17.31 -1.90 5.21
N PRO A 117 16.51 -2.41 4.25
CA PRO A 117 17.00 -3.37 3.26
C PRO A 117 18.09 -2.72 2.39
N LYS A 118 19.28 -3.31 2.36
CA LYS A 118 20.41 -2.84 1.54
C LYS A 118 20.69 -3.69 0.31
N ASN A 119 20.27 -4.96 0.29
CA ASN A 119 20.51 -5.90 -0.81
C ASN A 119 19.21 -6.60 -1.23
N GLY A 120 19.10 -6.93 -2.51
CA GLY A 120 18.00 -7.69 -3.10
C GLY A 120 16.73 -6.87 -3.31
N GLY A 121 15.70 -7.50 -3.90
CA GLY A 121 14.47 -6.81 -4.31
C GLY A 121 13.74 -6.04 -3.20
N ALA A 122 13.98 -6.38 -1.93
CA ALA A 122 13.45 -5.66 -0.78
C ALA A 122 13.91 -4.20 -0.70
N VAL A 123 15.03 -3.82 -1.33
CA VAL A 123 15.46 -2.42 -1.49
C VAL A 123 14.33 -1.56 -2.09
N PHE A 124 13.57 -2.12 -3.03
CA PHE A 124 12.48 -1.43 -3.71
C PHE A 124 11.24 -1.20 -2.83
N THR A 125 11.19 -1.78 -1.63
CA THR A 125 10.14 -1.48 -0.65
C THR A 125 10.34 -0.12 0.02
N ASN A 126 11.56 0.43 -0.03
CA ASN A 126 11.94 1.70 0.59
C ASN A 126 11.64 1.75 2.10
N LYS A 127 11.69 0.61 2.79
CA LYS A 127 11.37 0.49 4.22
C LYS A 127 12.52 0.98 5.11
N ARG A 128 12.15 1.62 6.22
CA ARG A 128 13.01 1.91 7.38
C ARG A 128 12.28 1.46 8.64
N ARG A 129 13.05 0.99 9.62
CA ARG A 129 12.57 0.64 10.96
C ARG A 129 13.56 1.10 12.00
N PHE A 130 13.12 1.30 13.22
CA PHE A 130 13.99 1.39 14.38
C PHE A 130 14.21 0.02 14.99
N LEU A 131 15.38 -0.22 15.57
CA LEU A 131 15.54 -1.28 16.57
C LEU A 131 14.96 -0.82 17.91
N ALA A 132 14.04 -1.60 18.49
CA ALA A 132 13.46 -1.28 19.79
C ALA A 132 14.43 -1.54 20.96
N GLU A 133 15.33 -2.50 20.78
CA GLU A 133 16.34 -2.91 21.74
C GLU A 133 17.67 -3.22 21.04
N ARG A 134 18.67 -3.67 21.79
CA ARG A 134 19.93 -4.11 21.19
C ARG A 134 19.66 -5.36 20.35
N SER A 135 20.10 -5.38 19.10
CA SER A 135 19.75 -6.47 18.18
C SER A 135 20.86 -6.76 17.18
N VAL A 136 20.78 -7.92 16.51
CA VAL A 136 21.57 -8.24 15.33
C VAL A 136 20.64 -8.16 14.12
N VAL A 137 21.16 -7.70 12.98
CA VAL A 137 20.40 -7.69 11.72
C VAL A 137 21.15 -8.43 10.62
N ASP A 138 20.41 -9.06 9.72
CA ASP A 138 20.97 -9.92 8.67
C ASP A 138 21.89 -9.17 7.70
N LEU A 139 22.72 -9.92 6.96
CA LEU A 139 23.70 -9.33 6.04
C LEU A 139 23.07 -8.48 4.94
N ASN A 140 21.77 -8.62 4.63
CA ASN A 140 21.06 -7.81 3.63
C ASN A 140 20.42 -6.55 4.23
N THR A 141 20.66 -6.28 5.50
CA THR A 141 20.21 -5.09 6.21
C THR A 141 21.38 -4.13 6.45
N GLY A 142 21.15 -2.85 6.20
CA GLY A 142 22.01 -1.74 6.62
C GLY A 142 21.43 -1.07 7.86
N GLY A 143 22.28 -0.43 8.66
CA GLY A 143 21.88 0.39 9.79
C GLY A 143 22.52 1.78 9.71
N TYR A 144 21.79 2.79 10.17
CA TYR A 144 22.28 4.14 10.38
C TYR A 144 22.09 4.51 11.85
N VAL A 145 23.14 5.06 12.45
CA VAL A 145 23.13 5.56 13.83
C VAL A 145 23.43 7.05 13.77
N ALA A 146 22.50 7.86 14.25
CA ALA A 146 22.64 9.31 14.32
C ALA A 146 23.53 9.72 15.50
N ASP A 147 24.37 10.73 15.29
CA ASP A 147 25.16 11.34 16.36
C ASP A 147 24.31 12.33 17.18
N SER A 148 24.87 12.85 18.28
CA SER A 148 24.14 13.70 19.25
C SER A 148 23.56 14.99 18.67
N CYS A 149 24.08 15.48 17.55
CA CYS A 149 23.57 16.66 16.85
C CYS A 149 22.31 16.39 16.01
N LEU A 150 21.95 15.12 15.83
CA LEU A 150 20.86 14.68 14.96
C LEU A 150 19.86 13.83 15.76
N ASP A 151 18.64 14.35 15.95
CA ASP A 151 17.56 13.61 16.58
C ASP A 151 17.21 12.38 15.73
N HIS A 152 17.12 11.22 16.39
CA HIS A 152 16.89 9.95 15.71
C HIS A 152 15.56 9.90 14.94
N ASN A 153 14.51 10.59 15.40
CA ASN A 153 13.24 10.64 14.68
C ASN A 153 13.33 11.57 13.47
N TYR A 154 13.99 12.72 13.61
CA TYR A 154 14.25 13.61 12.47
C TYR A 154 15.10 12.90 11.40
N ALA A 155 16.13 12.14 11.80
CA ALA A 155 16.92 11.30 10.90
C ALA A 155 16.05 10.26 10.19
N PHE A 156 15.12 9.63 10.90
CA PHE A 156 14.22 8.63 10.35
C PHE A 156 13.27 9.22 9.32
N ASP A 157 12.63 10.35 9.63
CA ASP A 157 11.76 11.07 8.70
C ASP A 157 12.53 11.51 7.45
N PHE A 158 13.74 12.05 7.62
CA PHE A 158 14.61 12.41 6.51
C PHE A 158 14.94 11.19 5.62
N LEU A 159 15.38 10.07 6.22
CA LEU A 159 15.71 8.86 5.48
C LEU A 159 14.49 8.26 4.76
N LEU A 160 13.28 8.38 5.33
CA LEU A 160 12.04 7.97 4.65
C LEU A 160 11.79 8.75 3.34
N ASN A 161 12.21 10.02 3.28
CA ASN A 161 12.08 10.85 2.10
C ASN A 161 13.09 10.51 0.98
N ILE A 162 14.15 9.76 1.31
CA ILE A 162 15.09 9.26 0.29
C ILE A 162 14.47 8.07 -0.45
N ASP A 163 14.40 8.17 -1.77
CA ASP A 163 14.02 7.05 -2.63
C ASP A 163 15.21 6.13 -2.88
N PHE A 164 15.28 5.02 -2.15
CA PHE A 164 16.36 4.04 -2.28
C PHE A 164 16.41 3.36 -3.64
N LYS A 165 15.34 3.40 -4.43
CA LYS A 165 15.37 2.95 -5.82
C LYS A 165 16.28 3.81 -6.70
N LYS A 166 16.43 5.10 -6.37
CA LYS A 166 17.26 6.04 -7.15
C LYS A 166 18.75 5.97 -6.78
N ILE A 167 19.07 5.31 -5.67
CA ILE A 167 20.45 5.19 -5.17
C ILE A 167 20.94 3.75 -5.14
N CYS A 168 20.27 2.81 -5.83
CA CYS A 168 20.75 1.44 -5.95
C CYS A 168 21.63 1.23 -7.20
N LYS A 169 22.52 0.23 -7.11
CA LYS A 169 23.32 -0.34 -8.19
C LYS A 169 22.76 -1.71 -8.57
N GLY A 170 22.86 -2.07 -9.85
CA GLY A 170 22.41 -3.38 -10.36
C GLY A 170 20.90 -3.44 -10.63
N SER A 171 20.52 -4.03 -11.76
CA SER A 171 19.12 -4.16 -12.19
C SER A 171 18.44 -5.44 -11.66
N ALA A 172 19.12 -6.59 -11.73
CA ALA A 172 18.57 -7.89 -11.32
C ALA A 172 18.67 -8.13 -9.80
N LEU A 173 19.76 -7.67 -9.17
CA LEU A 173 20.00 -7.75 -7.72
C LEU A 173 20.37 -6.35 -7.23
N PRO A 174 19.38 -5.52 -6.87
CA PRO A 174 19.65 -4.15 -6.47
C PRO A 174 20.38 -4.12 -5.12
N THR A 175 21.42 -3.30 -5.05
CA THR A 175 22.16 -3.03 -3.81
C THR A 175 22.29 -1.53 -3.62
N ILE A 176 22.04 -1.04 -2.41
CA ILE A 176 22.21 0.37 -2.06
C ILE A 176 23.65 0.80 -2.30
N ASP A 177 23.82 1.88 -3.06
CA ASP A 177 25.11 2.53 -3.23
C ASP A 177 25.51 3.25 -1.94
N GLN A 178 26.30 2.55 -1.12
CA GLN A 178 26.71 3.02 0.21
C GLN A 178 27.47 4.35 0.14
N GLN A 179 28.25 4.59 -0.91
CA GLN A 179 29.00 5.83 -1.05
C GLN A 179 28.06 7.01 -1.32
N LYS A 180 27.07 6.82 -2.22
CA LYS A 180 26.04 7.84 -2.46
C LYS A 180 25.20 8.12 -1.22
N LEU A 181 24.85 7.07 -0.47
CA LEU A 181 24.06 7.24 0.75
C LEU A 181 24.84 7.96 1.85
N ARG A 182 26.14 7.66 2.03
CA ARG A 182 27.00 8.38 2.99
C ARG A 182 27.10 9.86 2.68
N ASN A 183 27.30 10.20 1.40
CA ASN A 183 27.48 11.57 0.93
C ASN A 183 26.15 12.31 0.71
N TYR A 184 25.01 11.72 1.09
CA TYR A 184 23.72 12.36 0.89
C TYR A 184 23.62 13.58 1.81
N LEU A 185 23.24 14.73 1.24
CA LEU A 185 23.13 15.98 1.98
C LEU A 185 21.84 16.00 2.80
N ILE A 186 21.96 16.30 4.09
CA ILE A 186 20.88 16.49 5.06
C ILE A 186 20.94 17.93 5.61
N PRO A 187 19.80 18.64 5.66
CA PRO A 187 19.74 19.94 6.30
C PRO A 187 19.52 19.73 7.81
N ILE A 188 20.38 20.33 8.63
CA ILE A 188 20.40 20.17 10.09
C ILE A 188 19.88 21.46 10.74
N PRO A 189 18.68 21.42 11.35
CA PRO A 189 18.17 22.45 12.25
C PRO A 189 18.81 22.39 13.63
N PRO A 190 18.63 23.43 14.47
CA PRO A 190 18.88 23.33 15.91
C PRO A 190 18.13 22.13 16.52
N ILE A 191 18.73 21.45 17.50
CA ILE A 191 18.17 20.20 18.03
C ILE A 191 16.76 20.36 18.63
N SER A 192 16.45 21.53 19.19
CA SER A 192 15.12 21.87 19.68
C SER A 192 14.11 21.95 18.52
N GLU A 193 14.50 22.55 17.41
CA GLU A 193 13.69 22.67 16.21
C GLU A 193 13.45 21.30 15.56
N GLN A 194 14.46 20.44 15.48
CA GLN A 194 14.31 19.05 15.01
C GLN A 194 13.19 18.33 15.77
N ARG A 195 13.15 18.47 17.09
CA ARG A 195 12.09 17.88 17.93
C ARG A 195 10.72 18.52 17.69
N ARG A 196 10.64 19.84 17.53
CA ARG A 196 9.39 20.54 17.16
C ARG A 196 8.85 20.07 15.81
N ILE A 197 9.74 19.89 14.83
CA ILE A 197 9.42 19.33 13.51
C ILE A 197 8.82 17.92 13.64
N VAL A 198 9.50 17.03 14.37
CA VAL A 198 9.04 15.64 14.58
C VAL A 198 7.66 15.61 15.24
N ILE A 199 7.45 16.41 16.30
CA ILE A 199 6.15 16.51 16.98
C ILE A 199 5.07 16.94 15.97
N ARG A 200 5.36 17.97 15.16
CA ARG A 200 4.40 18.48 14.17
C ARG A 200 4.10 17.48 13.06
N LEU A 201 5.10 16.73 12.58
CA LEU A 201 4.91 15.66 11.62
C LEU A 201 4.01 14.55 12.19
N ASN A 202 4.25 14.12 13.43
CA ASN A 202 3.46 13.09 14.10
C ASN A 202 1.99 13.51 14.24
N GLU A 203 1.70 14.76 14.63
CA GLU A 203 0.33 15.29 14.68
C GLU A 203 -0.35 15.25 13.32
N ILE A 204 0.34 15.71 12.27
CA ILE A 204 -0.21 15.73 10.91
C ILE A 204 -0.46 14.30 10.41
N PHE A 205 0.48 13.38 10.64
CA PHE A 205 0.35 12.00 10.20
C PHE A 205 -0.81 11.29 10.90
N ALA A 206 -0.99 11.51 12.21
CA ALA A 206 -2.14 10.98 12.95
C ALA A 206 -3.48 11.50 12.39
N LEU A 207 -3.54 12.76 11.98
CA LEU A 207 -4.74 13.32 11.32
C LEU A 207 -4.98 12.70 9.93
N LEU A 208 -3.92 12.48 9.16
CA LEU A 208 -4.00 11.82 7.85
C LEU A 208 -4.50 10.38 7.98
N ASP A 209 -3.96 9.61 8.93
CA ASP A 209 -4.36 8.23 9.17
C ASP A 209 -5.83 8.15 9.63
N LYS A 210 -6.25 9.04 10.52
CA LYS A 210 -7.66 9.15 10.93
C LYS A 210 -8.58 9.51 9.76
N ALA A 211 -8.14 10.39 8.86
CA ALA A 211 -8.93 10.76 7.68
C ALA A 211 -9.09 9.59 6.71
N GLU A 212 -8.03 8.80 6.51
CA GLU A 212 -8.07 7.58 5.69
C GLU A 212 -9.03 6.54 6.28
N ASP A 213 -8.94 6.26 7.58
CA ASP A 213 -9.85 5.34 8.28
C ASP A 213 -11.32 5.77 8.15
N CYS A 214 -11.61 7.06 8.36
CA CYS A 214 -12.95 7.60 8.19
C CYS A 214 -13.46 7.42 6.76
N TYR A 215 -12.63 7.67 5.75
CA TYR A 215 -12.98 7.50 4.35
C TYR A 215 -13.32 6.04 4.02
N LEU A 216 -12.50 5.08 4.48
CA LEU A 216 -12.73 3.65 4.26
C LEU A 216 -14.04 3.19 4.92
N ARG A 217 -14.32 3.62 6.16
CA ARG A 217 -15.58 3.31 6.86
C ARG A 217 -16.80 3.82 6.12
N VAL A 218 -16.75 5.04 5.57
CA VAL A 218 -17.85 5.60 4.78
C VAL A 218 -18.05 4.79 3.49
N GLN A 219 -16.97 4.37 2.83
CA GLN A 219 -17.05 3.55 1.64
C GLN A 219 -17.71 2.20 1.91
N ASP A 220 -17.33 1.53 2.99
CA ASP A 220 -17.89 0.23 3.36
C ASP A 220 -19.34 0.35 3.84
N LEU A 221 -19.67 1.39 4.60
CA LEU A 221 -21.06 1.71 4.94
C LEU A 221 -21.91 1.91 3.69
N GLY A 222 -21.40 2.64 2.69
CA GLY A 222 -22.09 2.82 1.41
C GLY A 222 -22.38 1.50 0.69
N LYS A 223 -21.42 0.57 0.67
CA LYS A 223 -21.62 -0.78 0.10
C LYS A 223 -22.66 -1.57 0.90
N SER A 224 -22.57 -1.58 2.22
CA SER A 224 -23.50 -2.32 3.08
C SER A 224 -24.92 -1.77 2.99
N LEU A 225 -25.09 -0.45 2.95
CA LEU A 225 -26.40 0.19 2.75
C LEU A 225 -26.99 -0.16 1.39
N LYS A 226 -26.17 -0.12 0.31
CA LYS A 226 -26.62 -0.54 -1.02
C LYS A 226 -27.13 -1.98 -1.02
N ASN A 227 -26.38 -2.90 -0.42
CA ASN A 227 -26.80 -4.31 -0.31
C ASN A 227 -28.09 -4.46 0.50
N LYS A 228 -28.22 -3.71 1.61
CA LYS A 228 -29.42 -3.73 2.44
C LYS A 228 -30.64 -3.18 1.69
N PHE A 229 -30.50 -2.10 0.93
CA PHE A 229 -31.60 -1.58 0.12
C PHE A 229 -31.99 -2.52 -1.02
N LEU A 230 -31.02 -3.17 -1.67
CA LEU A 230 -31.30 -4.21 -2.67
C LEU A 230 -32.05 -5.39 -2.06
N GLN A 231 -31.64 -5.84 -0.87
CA GLN A 231 -32.33 -6.89 -0.14
C GLN A 231 -33.77 -6.47 0.22
N MET A 232 -33.95 -5.26 0.76
CA MET A 232 -35.28 -4.72 1.04
C MET A 232 -36.13 -4.63 -0.23
N ALA A 233 -35.54 -4.33 -1.39
CA ALA A 233 -36.26 -4.27 -2.66
C ALA A 233 -36.77 -5.65 -3.09
N ILE A 234 -35.92 -6.69 -3.06
CA ILE A 234 -36.30 -8.05 -3.46
C ILE A 234 -37.23 -8.74 -2.46
N GLU A 235 -37.23 -8.32 -1.19
CA GLU A 235 -38.16 -8.75 -0.16
C GLU A 235 -39.49 -7.96 -0.18
N GLY A 236 -39.63 -6.98 -1.09
CA GLY A 236 -40.84 -6.13 -1.17
C GLY A 236 -41.01 -5.16 0.01
N LYS A 237 -39.93 -4.87 0.76
CA LYS A 237 -39.90 -4.01 1.95
C LYS A 237 -39.38 -2.60 1.69
N LEU A 238 -38.86 -2.32 0.48
CA LEU A 238 -38.27 -1.01 0.16
C LEU A 238 -39.33 0.08 -0.03
N VAL A 239 -40.50 -0.28 -0.56
CA VAL A 239 -41.62 0.63 -0.82
C VAL A 239 -42.91 0.03 -0.25
N PRO A 240 -43.92 0.86 0.07
CA PRO A 240 -45.24 0.36 0.49
C PRO A 240 -45.85 -0.56 -0.57
N GLN A 241 -46.57 -1.60 -0.12
CA GLN A 241 -47.42 -2.40 -0.99
C GLN A 241 -48.74 -1.66 -1.20
N ILE A 242 -49.24 -1.62 -2.44
CA ILE A 242 -50.45 -0.88 -2.81
C ILE A 242 -51.62 -1.86 -2.93
N ASP A 243 -52.73 -1.57 -2.25
CA ASP A 243 -53.88 -2.47 -2.17
C ASP A 243 -54.62 -2.60 -3.52
N GLU A 244 -54.56 -1.59 -4.37
CA GLU A 244 -55.16 -1.60 -5.70
C GLU A 244 -54.35 -2.37 -6.76
N GLU A 245 -53.09 -2.72 -6.49
CA GLU A 245 -52.27 -3.47 -7.45
C GLU A 245 -52.76 -4.93 -7.57
N PRO A 246 -52.82 -5.51 -8.79
CA PRO A 246 -53.27 -6.88 -8.96
C PRO A 246 -52.25 -7.88 -8.38
N SER A 247 -52.74 -8.99 -7.85
CA SER A 247 -51.89 -10.12 -7.49
C SER A 247 -51.27 -10.77 -8.73
N VAL A 248 -50.00 -11.15 -8.65
CA VAL A 248 -49.33 -11.91 -9.70
C VAL A 248 -49.93 -13.32 -9.78
N GLU A 249 -50.27 -13.76 -10.99
CA GLU A 249 -50.70 -15.14 -11.24
C GLU A 249 -49.54 -16.12 -11.05
N GLN A 250 -49.80 -17.25 -10.40
CA GLN A 250 -48.78 -18.28 -10.18
C GLN A 250 -48.43 -18.96 -11.52
N ILE A 251 -47.15 -18.89 -11.89
CA ILE A 251 -46.62 -19.55 -13.09
C ILE A 251 -45.73 -20.70 -12.63
N ARG A 252 -46.16 -21.95 -12.91
CA ARG A 252 -45.52 -23.20 -12.46
C ARG A 252 -45.57 -23.41 -10.93
N ASP A 253 -45.01 -24.54 -10.49
CA ASP A 253 -45.02 -24.97 -9.09
C ASP A 253 -44.15 -24.06 -8.20
N ILE A 254 -44.56 -23.97 -6.93
CA ILE A 254 -43.86 -23.20 -5.90
C ILE A 254 -42.62 -23.99 -5.44
N PRO A 255 -41.46 -23.35 -5.25
CA PRO A 255 -40.30 -24.03 -4.68
C PRO A 255 -40.63 -24.61 -3.30
N ALA A 256 -40.14 -25.83 -3.03
CA ALA A 256 -40.40 -26.52 -1.76
C ALA A 256 -39.90 -25.74 -0.53
N GLU A 257 -38.84 -24.94 -0.71
CA GLU A 257 -38.27 -24.10 0.34
C GLU A 257 -38.06 -22.68 -0.19
N PRO A 258 -38.98 -21.73 0.09
CA PRO A 258 -38.80 -20.34 -0.31
C PRO A 258 -37.64 -19.71 0.49
N PRO A 259 -36.73 -18.93 -0.15
CA PRO A 259 -35.58 -18.35 0.54
C PRO A 259 -35.92 -17.37 1.67
N PHE A 260 -37.02 -16.64 1.51
CA PHE A 260 -37.53 -15.65 2.47
C PHE A 260 -39.00 -15.31 2.19
N GLU A 261 -39.63 -14.62 3.12
CA GLU A 261 -41.00 -14.10 3.00
C GLU A 261 -41.09 -12.95 1.99
N ILE A 262 -42.11 -12.99 1.14
CA ILE A 262 -42.43 -11.97 0.14
C ILE A 262 -43.85 -11.45 0.35
N PRO A 263 -44.23 -10.27 -0.18
CA PRO A 263 -45.59 -9.76 -0.11
C PRO A 263 -46.62 -10.75 -0.67
N GLU A 264 -47.84 -10.72 -0.15
CA GLU A 264 -48.93 -11.67 -0.50
C GLU A 264 -49.22 -11.74 -2.01
N LYS A 265 -49.15 -10.58 -2.67
CA LYS A 265 -49.40 -10.40 -4.11
C LYS A 265 -48.24 -10.89 -4.99
N TRP A 266 -47.07 -11.17 -4.42
CA TRP A 266 -45.91 -11.69 -5.13
C TRP A 266 -45.92 -13.22 -5.15
N LYS A 267 -45.24 -13.83 -6.12
CA LYS A 267 -45.15 -15.28 -6.28
C LYS A 267 -43.72 -15.70 -6.58
N TRP A 268 -43.27 -16.77 -5.93
CA TRP A 268 -42.01 -17.42 -6.25
C TRP A 268 -42.16 -18.22 -7.54
N VAL A 269 -41.20 -18.03 -8.45
CA VAL A 269 -41.09 -18.76 -9.71
C VAL A 269 -39.62 -19.07 -9.99
N GLU A 270 -39.36 -20.19 -10.65
CA GLU A 270 -38.02 -20.49 -11.13
C GLU A 270 -37.62 -19.52 -12.25
N LEU A 271 -36.33 -19.17 -12.35
CA LEU A 271 -35.83 -18.29 -13.41
C LEU A 271 -36.15 -18.84 -14.81
N SER A 272 -36.16 -20.17 -14.96
CA SER A 272 -36.52 -20.89 -16.19
C SER A 272 -38.00 -20.70 -16.60
N ALA A 273 -38.85 -20.20 -15.70
CA ALA A 273 -40.26 -19.90 -15.96
C ALA A 273 -40.46 -18.53 -16.60
N VAL A 274 -39.53 -17.60 -16.35
CA VAL A 274 -39.63 -16.19 -16.77
C VAL A 274 -38.55 -15.78 -17.77
N GLY A 275 -37.58 -16.67 -18.07
CA GLY A 275 -36.53 -16.40 -19.02
C GLY A 275 -35.77 -17.64 -19.47
N ASN A 276 -34.99 -17.47 -20.55
CA ASN A 276 -34.11 -18.50 -21.08
C ASN A 276 -32.68 -18.25 -20.62
N VAL A 277 -32.05 -19.25 -20.01
CA VAL A 277 -30.62 -19.22 -19.68
C VAL A 277 -29.85 -19.82 -20.84
N VAL A 278 -28.97 -19.02 -21.47
CA VAL A 278 -28.23 -19.44 -22.67
C VAL A 278 -26.73 -19.30 -22.41
N GLY A 279 -25.98 -20.37 -22.64
CA GLY A 279 -24.52 -20.31 -22.66
C GLY A 279 -24.00 -19.58 -23.89
N GLY A 280 -22.96 -18.75 -23.70
CA GLY A 280 -22.17 -18.18 -24.79
C GLY A 280 -21.25 -19.23 -25.44
N GLY A 281 -20.53 -18.81 -26.48
CA GLY A 281 -19.54 -19.66 -27.14
C GLY A 281 -18.35 -18.86 -27.64
N THR A 282 -17.26 -19.56 -27.88
CA THR A 282 -15.96 -18.99 -28.22
C THR A 282 -15.57 -19.43 -29.62
N PRO A 283 -15.43 -18.51 -30.59
CA PRO A 283 -14.85 -18.83 -31.89
C PRO A 283 -13.41 -19.32 -31.74
N SER A 284 -12.96 -20.18 -32.65
CA SER A 284 -11.59 -20.68 -32.60
C SER A 284 -10.59 -19.54 -32.83
N THR A 285 -9.63 -19.40 -31.93
CA THR A 285 -8.55 -18.41 -32.05
C THR A 285 -7.56 -18.73 -33.17
N SER A 286 -7.51 -19.98 -33.64
CA SER A 286 -6.64 -20.40 -34.75
C SER A 286 -7.18 -20.02 -36.12
N VAL A 287 -8.46 -19.66 -36.24
CA VAL A 287 -9.08 -19.27 -37.50
C VAL A 287 -9.15 -17.74 -37.55
N LEU A 288 -8.13 -17.11 -38.14
CA LEU A 288 -7.96 -15.65 -38.15
C LEU A 288 -9.16 -14.94 -38.80
N ASP A 289 -9.77 -15.54 -39.83
CA ASP A 289 -10.97 -15.03 -40.52
C ASP A 289 -12.20 -14.83 -39.61
N TYR A 290 -12.21 -15.40 -38.40
CA TYR A 290 -13.31 -15.24 -37.45
C TYR A 290 -13.24 -13.94 -36.66
N TRP A 291 -12.10 -13.26 -36.68
CA TRP A 291 -11.78 -12.14 -35.80
C TRP A 291 -11.72 -10.82 -36.56
N ASP A 292 -11.66 -9.71 -35.81
CA ASP A 292 -11.55 -8.34 -36.33
C ASP A 292 -12.72 -7.92 -37.26
N GLY A 293 -13.90 -8.48 -37.00
CA GLY A 293 -15.15 -8.09 -37.66
C GLY A 293 -15.86 -6.92 -36.96
N THR A 294 -17.18 -6.86 -37.10
CA THR A 294 -18.02 -5.80 -36.53
C THR A 294 -18.93 -6.27 -35.40
N ILE A 295 -19.00 -7.58 -35.13
CA ILE A 295 -19.92 -8.14 -34.14
C ILE A 295 -19.22 -8.16 -32.77
N PRO A 296 -19.72 -7.47 -31.74
CA PRO A 296 -19.15 -7.49 -30.41
C PRO A 296 -19.09 -8.91 -29.83
N TRP A 297 -17.93 -9.33 -29.34
CA TRP A 297 -17.77 -10.59 -28.61
C TRP A 297 -17.28 -10.32 -27.18
N LEU A 298 -18.22 -10.40 -26.24
CA LEU A 298 -18.02 -10.07 -24.83
C LEU A 298 -17.47 -11.26 -24.04
N THR A 299 -16.53 -11.00 -23.14
CA THR A 299 -15.93 -11.99 -22.26
C THR A 299 -16.04 -11.62 -20.78
N PRO A 300 -15.90 -12.56 -19.83
CA PRO A 300 -15.83 -12.23 -18.40
C PRO A 300 -14.74 -11.21 -18.06
N ALA A 301 -13.63 -11.18 -18.81
CA ALA A 301 -12.56 -10.21 -18.63
C ALA A 301 -12.97 -8.77 -19.01
N ASP A 302 -14.01 -8.61 -19.81
CA ASP A 302 -14.59 -7.30 -20.13
C ASP A 302 -15.51 -6.81 -19.00
N MET A 303 -16.22 -7.72 -18.32
CA MET A 303 -17.21 -7.38 -17.28
C MET A 303 -16.64 -6.52 -16.15
N GLY A 304 -15.41 -6.79 -15.70
CA GLY A 304 -14.74 -6.01 -14.66
C GLY A 304 -14.35 -4.59 -15.05
N LYS A 305 -14.50 -4.22 -16.33
CA LYS A 305 -14.12 -2.90 -16.87
C LYS A 305 -15.32 -1.96 -17.05
N PHE A 306 -16.55 -2.48 -16.97
CA PHE A 306 -17.76 -1.68 -17.13
C PHE A 306 -18.23 -1.12 -15.79
N THR A 307 -18.51 0.18 -15.75
CA THR A 307 -19.06 0.89 -14.57
C THR A 307 -20.55 1.20 -14.72
N SER A 308 -21.12 0.94 -15.90
CA SER A 308 -22.51 1.22 -16.28
C SER A 308 -23.37 -0.04 -16.19
N LYS A 309 -24.70 0.13 -16.04
CA LYS A 309 -25.68 -0.97 -16.09
C LYS A 309 -25.72 -1.67 -17.45
N TYR A 310 -25.37 -0.96 -18.52
CA TYR A 310 -25.38 -1.46 -19.89
C TYR A 310 -23.96 -1.60 -20.43
N VAL A 311 -23.75 -2.66 -21.22
CA VAL A 311 -22.50 -2.90 -21.92
C VAL A 311 -22.63 -2.38 -23.35
N GLU A 312 -21.86 -1.34 -23.68
CA GLU A 312 -21.91 -0.68 -24.99
C GLU A 312 -20.65 -0.93 -25.83
N LYS A 313 -19.56 -1.40 -25.21
CA LYS A 313 -18.26 -1.59 -25.85
C LYS A 313 -17.67 -2.92 -25.41
N CYS A 314 -16.86 -3.56 -26.24
CA CYS A 314 -16.10 -4.75 -25.90
C CYS A 314 -14.68 -4.65 -26.49
N SER A 315 -13.77 -5.48 -25.99
CA SER A 315 -12.38 -5.46 -26.45
C SER A 315 -12.14 -6.21 -27.76
N LYS A 316 -13.06 -7.13 -28.12
CA LYS A 316 -12.91 -8.01 -29.29
C LYS A 316 -14.17 -8.06 -30.13
N PHE A 317 -13.96 -8.20 -31.43
CA PHE A 317 -15.03 -8.31 -32.41
C PHE A 317 -14.81 -9.55 -33.27
N ILE A 318 -15.92 -10.16 -33.68
CA ILE A 318 -15.93 -11.33 -34.56
C ILE A 318 -16.60 -10.98 -35.88
N THR A 319 -16.25 -11.71 -36.93
CA THR A 319 -16.89 -11.59 -38.25
C THR A 319 -18.19 -12.38 -38.30
N GLN A 320 -19.00 -12.15 -39.34
CA GLN A 320 -20.17 -12.99 -39.61
C GLN A 320 -19.78 -14.47 -39.77
N LYS A 321 -18.64 -14.75 -40.44
CA LYS A 321 -18.09 -16.12 -40.54
C LYS A 321 -17.77 -16.71 -39.16
N GLY A 322 -17.19 -15.91 -38.27
CA GLY A 322 -16.90 -16.34 -36.89
C GLY A 322 -18.16 -16.65 -36.08
N LEU A 323 -19.27 -15.93 -36.33
CA LEU A 323 -20.57 -16.24 -35.75
C LEU A 323 -21.17 -17.52 -36.34
N ASP A 324 -21.22 -17.63 -37.68
CA ASP A 324 -21.92 -18.72 -38.38
C ASP A 324 -21.21 -20.08 -38.25
N HIS A 325 -19.88 -20.09 -38.10
CA HIS A 325 -19.05 -21.30 -38.07
C HIS A 325 -18.39 -21.57 -36.70
N SER A 326 -18.98 -21.06 -35.62
CA SER A 326 -18.55 -21.39 -34.26
C SER A 326 -19.71 -21.66 -33.31
N SER A 327 -19.40 -21.92 -32.04
CA SER A 327 -20.41 -22.06 -30.97
C SER A 327 -20.90 -20.71 -30.44
N ALA A 328 -20.35 -19.58 -30.91
CA ALA A 328 -20.79 -18.26 -30.51
C ALA A 328 -22.27 -18.05 -30.84
N LYS A 329 -22.98 -17.34 -29.97
CA LYS A 329 -24.39 -17.04 -30.13
C LYS A 329 -24.60 -15.54 -30.07
N LEU A 330 -25.38 -15.03 -31.01
CA LEU A 330 -25.80 -13.64 -30.99
C LEU A 330 -26.88 -13.47 -29.91
N MET A 331 -26.57 -12.68 -28.89
CA MET A 331 -27.51 -12.39 -27.81
C MET A 331 -28.42 -11.20 -28.21
N PRO A 332 -29.74 -11.30 -28.01
CA PRO A 332 -30.63 -10.16 -28.22
C PRO A 332 -30.28 -8.96 -27.33
N LYS A 333 -30.60 -7.75 -27.79
CA LYS A 333 -30.49 -6.56 -26.95
C LYS A 333 -31.40 -6.70 -25.73
N GLY A 334 -30.85 -6.45 -24.54
CA GLY A 334 -31.58 -6.57 -23.27
C GLY A 334 -31.34 -7.88 -22.50
N THR A 335 -30.53 -8.80 -23.03
CA THR A 335 -29.98 -9.92 -22.25
C THR A 335 -29.16 -9.39 -21.06
N VAL A 336 -29.35 -10.01 -19.89
CA VAL A 336 -28.70 -9.68 -18.61
C VAL A 336 -27.53 -10.62 -18.36
#